data_AF-A0A1D2A855-F1
#
_entry.id   AF-A0A1D2A855-F1
#
_cell.length_a   1.000
_cell.length_b   1.000
_cell.length_c   1.000
_cell.angle_alpha   90.00
_cell.angle_beta   90.00
_cell.angle_gamma   90.00
#
_symmetry.space_group_name_H-M   'P 1'
#
loop_
_entity.id
_entity.type
_entity.pdbx_description
1 polymer ?
#
loop_
_entity_poly.entity_id
_entity_poly.type
_entity_poly.pdbx_seq_one_letter_code
_entity_poly.pdbx_strand_id
1 'polypeptide(L)'
;MCDPCAPVGVVVMASTASRQAMSSFYPSPTYAALDRGLRSTPVVMVEGHQCHRVAHAHRRQLLGRRFKASSPNGRFTDGAAALHDQPLHRIEVHGKYLFYFFGTDPKDPIVLHFHFGMSGAFRTTALPGPEPTATTRLQLLDQEAGTVSHLSAMTVLHGSR
;
A
#
# COMPACT_ATOMS: atom_id res chain seq x y z
N MET A 1 -34.43 49.14 -17.71
CA MET A 1 -35.86 48.85 -17.45
C MET A 1 -35.91 47.37 -17.09
N CYS A 2 -35.55 46.97 -15.88
CA CYS A 2 -36.29 47.09 -14.60
C CYS A 2 -37.56 46.21 -14.59
N ASP A 3 -37.47 45.13 -13.83
CA ASP A 3 -38.60 44.34 -13.34
C ASP A 3 -39.66 45.21 -12.65
N PRO A 4 -40.88 44.68 -12.55
CA PRO A 4 -41.57 44.75 -11.28
C PRO A 4 -42.20 43.42 -10.83
N CYS A 5 -42.43 43.39 -9.52
CA CYS A 5 -42.73 42.29 -8.63
C CYS A 5 -44.26 42.11 -8.38
N ALA A 6 -44.68 40.86 -8.12
CA ALA A 6 -45.81 40.41 -7.24
C ALA A 6 -47.28 40.71 -7.68
N PRO A 7 -48.33 39.94 -7.25
CA PRO A 7 -48.55 39.49 -5.86
C PRO A 7 -49.21 38.11 -5.55
N VAL A 8 -48.89 37.67 -4.32
CA VAL A 8 -49.67 37.02 -3.22
C VAL A 8 -51.05 36.38 -3.47
N GLY A 9 -51.21 35.14 -2.97
CA GLY A 9 -52.49 34.49 -2.65
C GLY A 9 -52.29 33.31 -1.68
N VAL A 10 -53.18 33.17 -0.68
CA VAL A 10 -52.99 32.51 0.63
C VAL A 10 -54.06 31.40 0.85
N VAL A 11 -53.63 30.21 1.36
CA VAL A 11 -54.30 29.28 2.35
C VAL A 11 -55.54 28.50 1.82
N VAL A 12 -55.89 27.21 2.10
CA VAL A 12 -55.84 26.26 3.24
C VAL A 12 -55.90 24.77 2.76
N MET A 13 -55.25 23.88 3.53
CA MET A 13 -55.34 22.42 3.78
C MET A 13 -56.46 21.53 3.16
N ALA A 14 -56.08 20.29 2.77
CA ALA A 14 -56.59 19.03 3.37
C ALA A 14 -55.90 17.74 2.83
N SER A 15 -55.82 16.72 3.70
CA SER A 15 -55.95 15.28 3.41
C SER A 15 -54.69 14.39 3.21
N THR A 16 -54.22 13.84 4.34
CA THR A 16 -53.83 12.43 4.62
C THR A 16 -53.30 11.50 3.53
N ALA A 17 -52.08 10.97 3.73
CA ALA A 17 -51.70 9.53 3.79
C ALA A 17 -50.15 9.42 3.80
N SER A 18 -49.54 9.11 4.94
CA SER A 18 -49.14 7.77 5.39
C SER A 18 -48.01 7.11 4.56
N ARG A 19 -46.77 7.15 5.08
CA ARG A 19 -45.94 5.97 5.44
C ARG A 19 -44.57 6.44 5.96
N GLN A 20 -44.51 6.59 7.28
CA GLN A 20 -43.49 6.06 8.19
C GLN A 20 -42.04 5.95 7.65
N ALA A 21 -41.21 6.95 8.00
CA ALA A 21 -39.78 6.77 8.19
C ALA A 21 -39.48 6.96 9.69
N MET A 22 -39.08 5.88 10.37
CA MET A 22 -38.58 5.95 11.75
C MET A 22 -37.06 5.84 11.74
N SER A 23 -36.47 6.85 12.37
CA SER A 23 -35.08 7.02 12.76
C SER A 23 -34.55 5.90 13.67
N SER A 24 -33.23 5.68 13.65
CA SER A 24 -32.45 5.73 14.90
C SER A 24 -30.94 5.83 14.64
N PHE A 25 -30.37 6.99 14.96
CA PHE A 25 -29.32 7.14 15.96
C PHE A 25 -28.09 6.22 15.89
N TYR A 26 -26.94 6.76 15.46
CA TYR A 26 -25.63 6.44 16.06
C TYR A 26 -24.71 7.68 16.01
N PRO A 27 -24.12 8.10 17.14
CA PRO A 27 -23.13 9.16 17.15
C PRO A 27 -21.77 8.66 16.64
N SER A 28 -21.02 9.57 16.01
CA SER A 28 -19.65 9.32 15.52
C SER A 28 -18.64 9.43 16.68
N PRO A 29 -17.72 8.46 16.87
CA PRO A 29 -16.56 8.68 17.72
C PRO A 29 -15.45 9.37 16.92
N THR A 30 -15.00 10.50 17.46
CA THR A 30 -13.74 11.17 17.12
C THR A 30 -12.56 10.27 17.48
N TYR A 31 -11.82 9.77 16.48
CA TYR A 31 -10.56 9.06 16.72
C TYR A 31 -9.40 10.05 16.82
N ALA A 32 -9.18 10.56 18.02
CA ALA A 32 -7.92 11.17 18.41
C ALA A 32 -6.83 10.07 18.55
N ALA A 33 -5.66 10.38 18.01
CA ALA A 33 -4.33 9.77 18.14
C ALA A 33 -4.22 8.44 18.92
N LEU A 34 -3.82 7.38 18.22
CA LEU A 34 -3.13 6.24 18.82
C LEU A 34 -1.79 6.04 18.15
N ASP A 35 -0.81 6.71 18.74
CA ASP A 35 0.58 6.28 18.76
C ASP A 35 0.63 4.84 19.32
N ARG A 36 0.82 3.86 18.45
CA ARG A 36 1.04 2.46 18.83
C ARG A 36 2.27 1.97 18.11
N GLY A 37 3.36 1.92 18.88
CA GLY A 37 4.66 1.41 18.50
C GLY A 37 4.57 0.14 17.65
N LEU A 38 5.34 0.16 16.57
CA LEU A 38 5.56 -0.96 15.66
C LEU A 38 6.18 -2.13 16.43
N ARG A 39 5.34 -2.97 17.04
CA ARG A 39 5.76 -4.26 17.56
C ARG A 39 6.05 -5.18 16.37
N SER A 40 7.33 -5.45 16.12
CA SER A 40 7.78 -6.48 15.17
C SER A 40 7.25 -7.84 15.60
N THR A 41 6.20 -8.33 14.96
CA THR A 41 5.71 -9.69 15.21
C THR A 41 6.68 -10.70 14.57
N PRO A 42 7.16 -11.72 15.30
CA PRO A 42 7.92 -12.81 14.69
C PRO A 42 6.94 -13.67 13.89
N VAL A 43 7.11 -13.71 12.57
CA VAL A 43 6.30 -14.56 11.68
C VAL A 43 6.96 -15.92 11.62
N VAL A 44 6.25 -16.96 12.05
CA VAL A 44 6.63 -18.36 11.86
C VAL A 44 5.75 -18.94 10.76
N MET A 45 6.39 -19.42 9.69
CA MET A 45 5.85 -20.06 8.48
C MET A 45 4.89 -19.19 7.62
N VAL A 46 5.23 -19.02 6.33
CA VAL A 46 4.46 -18.16 5.40
C VAL A 46 3.47 -18.99 4.59
N GLU A 47 2.33 -19.29 5.19
CA GLU A 47 1.14 -19.74 4.44
C GLU A 47 0.65 -18.61 3.51
N GLY A 48 -0.09 -18.95 2.45
CA GLY A 48 -0.59 -17.96 1.47
C GLY A 48 -1.32 -16.78 2.12
N HIS A 49 -2.09 -17.01 3.20
CA HIS A 49 -2.75 -15.94 3.95
C HIS A 49 -1.80 -14.87 4.51
N GLN A 50 -0.56 -15.22 4.88
CA GLN A 50 0.44 -14.27 5.35
C GLN A 50 0.98 -13.43 4.18
N CYS A 51 1.17 -14.03 3.00
CA CYS A 51 1.53 -13.28 1.80
C CYS A 51 0.47 -12.22 1.47
N HIS A 52 -0.82 -12.56 1.61
CA HIS A 52 -1.90 -11.60 1.42
C HIS A 52 -1.88 -10.45 2.45
N ARG A 53 -1.57 -10.75 3.72
CA ARG A 53 -1.38 -9.71 4.75
C ARG A 53 -0.22 -8.78 4.42
N VAL A 54 0.92 -9.31 3.99
CA VAL A 54 2.07 -8.51 3.56
C VAL A 54 1.70 -7.64 2.36
N ALA A 55 1.07 -8.21 1.34
CA ALA A 55 0.65 -7.46 0.16
C ALA A 55 -0.30 -6.31 0.53
N HIS A 56 -1.28 -6.54 1.41
CA HIS A 56 -2.17 -5.48 1.88
C HIS A 56 -1.43 -4.37 2.65
N ALA A 57 -0.51 -4.72 3.55
CA ALA A 57 0.28 -3.73 4.27
C ALA A 57 1.14 -2.89 3.32
N HIS A 58 1.85 -3.55 2.40
CA HIS A 58 2.74 -2.89 1.45
C HIS A 58 1.98 -2.05 0.43
N ARG A 59 0.76 -2.42 0.03
CA ARG A 59 -0.08 -1.55 -0.81
C ARG A 59 -0.31 -0.18 -0.18
N ARG A 60 -0.53 -0.12 1.13
CA ARG A 60 -0.73 1.14 1.85
C ARG A 60 0.57 1.92 2.06
N GLN A 61 1.71 1.23 2.15
CA GLN A 61 2.99 1.83 2.56
C GLN A 61 3.91 2.18 1.40
N LEU A 62 3.81 1.48 0.27
CA LEU A 62 4.83 1.48 -0.79
C LEU A 62 4.29 1.88 -2.18
N LEU A 63 2.99 1.77 -2.45
CA LEU A 63 2.44 2.15 -3.76
C LEU A 63 2.57 3.65 -4.02
N GLY A 64 2.84 4.00 -5.27
CA GLY A 64 3.01 5.38 -5.74
C GLY A 64 4.39 5.98 -5.44
N ARG A 65 5.28 5.21 -4.79
CA ARG A 65 6.58 5.69 -4.31
C ARG A 65 7.72 5.24 -5.21
N ARG A 66 8.82 5.97 -5.14
CA ARG A 66 10.11 5.64 -5.77
C ARG A 66 11.12 5.29 -4.69
N PHE A 67 12.09 4.45 -5.03
CA PHE A 67 13.06 3.97 -4.06
C PHE A 67 14.47 4.01 -4.65
N LYS A 68 15.44 4.40 -3.81
CA LYS A 68 16.83 4.04 -4.03
C LYS A 68 16.97 2.55 -3.75
N ALA A 69 17.04 1.77 -4.83
CA ALA A 69 17.20 0.32 -4.78
C ALA A 69 18.69 -0.08 -4.80
N SER A 70 19.06 -1.06 -3.98
CA SER A 70 20.41 -1.66 -3.94
C SER A 70 20.34 -3.15 -3.60
N SER A 71 21.40 -3.91 -3.91
CA SER A 71 21.52 -5.33 -3.55
C SER A 71 22.68 -5.55 -2.56
N PRO A 72 22.44 -5.48 -1.24
CA PRO A 72 23.51 -5.52 -0.24
C PRO A 72 24.39 -6.78 -0.31
N ASN A 73 23.81 -7.94 -0.58
CA ASN A 73 24.58 -9.19 -0.74
C ASN A 73 25.02 -9.48 -2.19
N GLY A 74 24.77 -8.55 -3.12
CA GLY A 74 25.17 -8.65 -4.52
C GLY A 74 24.43 -9.66 -5.38
N ARG A 75 23.48 -10.45 -4.83
CA ARG A 75 22.79 -11.52 -5.58
C ARG A 75 21.67 -11.03 -6.49
N PHE A 76 21.30 -9.75 -6.40
CA PHE A 76 20.22 -9.14 -7.18
C PHE A 76 20.62 -7.75 -7.68
N THR A 77 21.91 -7.55 -7.99
CA THR A 77 22.46 -6.24 -8.40
C THR A 77 21.77 -5.67 -9.64
N ASP A 78 21.68 -6.45 -10.72
CA ASP A 78 21.04 -6.01 -11.97
C ASP A 78 19.56 -5.68 -11.77
N GLY A 79 18.86 -6.52 -10.99
CA GLY A 79 17.47 -6.27 -10.63
C GLY A 79 17.30 -5.02 -9.80
N ALA A 80 18.15 -4.79 -8.80
CA ALA A 80 18.11 -3.57 -8.01
C ALA A 80 18.40 -2.32 -8.87
N ALA A 81 19.33 -2.40 -9.82
CA ALA A 81 19.58 -1.32 -10.77
C ALA A 81 18.36 -1.02 -11.65
N ALA A 82 17.69 -2.05 -12.15
CA ALA A 82 16.47 -1.90 -12.95
C ALA A 82 15.31 -1.27 -12.16
N LEU A 83 15.21 -1.58 -10.86
CA LEU A 83 14.17 -1.02 -9.97
C LEU A 83 14.50 0.38 -9.46
N HIS A 84 15.75 0.83 -9.57
CA HIS A 84 16.21 2.07 -8.97
C HIS A 84 15.45 3.27 -9.55
N ASP A 85 14.91 4.09 -8.66
CA ASP A 85 14.10 5.27 -8.98
C ASP A 85 12.85 4.98 -9.82
N GLN A 86 12.45 3.73 -10.01
CA GLN A 86 11.20 3.38 -10.68
C GLN A 86 10.02 3.47 -9.71
N PRO A 87 8.85 4.01 -10.14
CA PRO A 87 7.68 4.07 -9.27
C PRO A 87 7.02 2.69 -9.16
N LEU A 88 6.67 2.29 -7.94
CA LEU A 88 5.90 1.07 -7.66
C LEU A 88 4.40 1.36 -7.82
N HIS A 89 3.77 0.88 -8.88
CA HIS A 89 2.37 1.21 -9.18
C HIS A 89 1.40 0.05 -8.91
N ARG A 90 1.88 -1.20 -8.81
CA ARG A 90 1.00 -2.34 -8.54
C ARG A 90 1.68 -3.39 -7.66
N ILE A 91 0.89 -4.02 -6.80
CA ILE A 91 1.31 -5.17 -5.99
C ILE A 91 0.23 -6.24 -6.12
N GLU A 92 0.63 -7.43 -6.58
CA GLU A 92 -0.21 -8.61 -6.66
C GLU A 92 0.34 -9.74 -5.78
N VAL A 93 -0.57 -10.62 -5.37
CA VAL A 93 -0.24 -11.82 -4.61
C VAL A 93 -1.12 -12.95 -5.12
N HIS A 94 -0.47 -14.05 -5.48
CA HIS A 94 -1.10 -15.25 -6.01
C HIS A 94 -0.63 -16.44 -5.18
N GLY A 95 -1.43 -16.84 -4.18
CA GLY A 95 -1.03 -17.86 -3.22
C GLY A 95 0.20 -17.44 -2.41
N LYS A 96 1.33 -18.11 -2.63
CA LYS A 96 2.61 -17.84 -1.93
C LYS A 96 3.58 -16.93 -2.72
N TYR A 97 3.17 -16.46 -3.90
CA TYR A 97 4.00 -15.65 -4.79
C TYR A 97 3.56 -14.19 -4.76
N LEU A 98 4.53 -13.27 -4.68
CA LEU A 98 4.29 -11.82 -4.66
C LEU A 98 4.94 -11.18 -5.88
N PHE A 99 4.22 -10.22 -6.48
CA PHE A 99 4.62 -9.52 -7.70
C PHE A 99 4.49 -8.02 -7.49
N TYR A 100 5.58 -7.29 -7.69
CA TYR A 100 5.67 -5.86 -7.49
C TYR A 100 6.02 -5.25 -8.84
N PHE A 101 5.15 -4.40 -9.35
CA PHE A 101 5.24 -3.86 -10.69
C PHE A 101 5.75 -2.43 -10.61
N PHE A 102 6.96 -2.25 -11.08
CA PHE A 102 7.67 -0.99 -11.15
C PHE A 102 7.67 -0.46 -12.59
N GLY A 103 7.87 0.84 -12.75
CA GLY A 103 8.03 1.47 -14.06
C GLY A 103 7.05 2.61 -14.27
N THR A 104 7.42 3.52 -15.16
CA THR A 104 6.62 4.71 -15.51
C THR A 104 5.46 4.38 -16.46
N ASP A 105 5.60 3.36 -17.31
CA ASP A 105 4.52 2.86 -18.15
C ASP A 105 3.90 1.60 -17.52
N PRO A 106 2.64 1.65 -17.05
CA PRO A 106 1.95 0.48 -16.52
C PRO A 106 1.76 -0.67 -17.52
N LYS A 107 1.89 -0.41 -18.83
CA LYS A 107 1.78 -1.42 -19.89
C LYS A 107 3.06 -2.22 -20.10
N ASP A 108 4.21 -1.69 -19.68
CA ASP A 108 5.51 -2.38 -19.75
C ASP A 108 6.26 -2.29 -18.41
N PRO A 109 5.77 -2.98 -17.37
CA PRO A 109 6.36 -2.90 -16.05
C PRO A 109 7.58 -3.81 -15.89
N ILE A 110 8.54 -3.36 -15.08
CA ILE A 110 9.56 -4.21 -14.48
C ILE A 110 8.94 -4.91 -13.27
N VAL A 111 8.94 -6.24 -13.27
CA VAL A 111 8.26 -7.03 -12.26
C VAL A 111 9.26 -7.69 -11.32
N LEU A 112 9.29 -7.23 -10.08
CA LEU A 112 9.93 -7.95 -8.99
C LEU A 112 9.01 -9.07 -8.53
N HIS A 113 9.40 -10.32 -8.81
CA HIS A 113 8.74 -11.53 -8.34
C HIS A 113 9.55 -12.15 -7.19
N PHE A 114 8.89 -12.46 -6.09
CA PHE A 114 9.52 -13.16 -4.97
C PHE A 114 8.54 -14.04 -4.21
N HIS A 115 9.10 -15.00 -3.46
CA HIS A 115 8.38 -15.77 -2.46
C HIS A 115 9.31 -16.01 -1.27
N PHE A 116 8.73 -16.12 -0.08
CA PHE A 116 9.50 -16.14 1.15
C PHE A 116 10.29 -17.44 1.39
N GLY A 117 9.85 -18.56 0.84
CA GLY A 117 10.48 -19.86 1.11
C GLY A 117 10.49 -20.15 2.62
N MET A 118 11.52 -20.83 3.12
CA MET A 118 11.61 -21.20 4.54
C MET A 118 12.05 -20.05 5.47
N SER A 119 12.81 -19.07 4.96
CA SER A 119 13.48 -18.06 5.82
C SER A 119 13.52 -16.65 5.23
N GLY A 120 12.89 -16.42 4.08
CA GLY A 120 12.81 -15.10 3.49
C GLY A 120 11.90 -14.18 4.28
N ALA A 121 12.24 -12.89 4.31
CA ALA A 121 11.44 -11.85 4.92
C ALA A 121 11.42 -10.60 4.03
N PHE A 122 10.38 -9.79 4.17
CA PHE A 122 10.30 -8.44 3.61
C PHE A 122 9.81 -7.53 4.72
N ARG A 123 10.70 -6.68 5.23
CA ARG A 123 10.43 -5.81 6.37
C ARG A 123 10.59 -4.37 5.95
N THR A 124 9.64 -3.53 6.32
CA THR A 124 9.68 -2.08 6.14
C THR A 124 9.73 -1.42 7.51
N THR A 125 10.70 -0.54 7.73
CA THR A 125 10.93 0.17 8.99
C THR A 125 11.18 1.65 8.75
N ALA A 126 10.96 2.49 9.76
CA ALA A 126 11.38 3.89 9.70
C ALA A 126 12.92 4.01 9.67
N LEU A 127 13.44 5.08 9.09
CA LEU A 127 14.86 5.40 9.12
C LEU A 127 15.32 5.77 10.55
N PRO A 128 16.58 5.45 10.92
CA PRO A 128 17.63 4.86 10.08
C PRO A 128 17.40 3.37 9.73
N GLY A 129 16.52 2.69 10.48
CA GLY A 129 16.25 1.26 10.31
C GLY A 129 17.43 0.38 10.69
N PRO A 130 17.26 -0.96 10.66
CA PRO A 130 18.38 -1.88 10.85
C PRO A 130 19.32 -1.83 9.63
N GLU A 131 20.59 -2.17 9.83
CA GLU A 131 21.54 -2.39 8.74
C GLU A 131 21.22 -3.68 7.96
N PRO A 132 21.47 -3.74 6.64
CA PRO A 132 21.32 -4.95 5.86
C PRO A 132 22.15 -6.11 6.42
N THR A 133 21.58 -7.31 6.40
CA THR A 133 22.30 -8.52 6.77
C THR A 133 22.97 -9.16 5.55
N ALA A 134 23.84 -10.15 5.76
CA ALA A 134 24.40 -10.98 4.69
C ALA A 134 23.34 -11.67 3.80
N THR A 135 22.10 -11.80 4.28
CA THR A 135 20.99 -12.40 3.51
C THR A 135 20.10 -11.41 2.78
N THR A 136 20.26 -10.10 3.03
CA THR A 136 19.45 -9.06 2.39
C THR A 136 19.80 -8.98 0.90
N ARG A 137 18.87 -9.45 0.04
CA ARG A 137 19.03 -9.47 -1.42
C ARG A 137 18.68 -8.13 -2.06
N LEU A 138 17.68 -7.42 -1.52
CA LEU A 138 17.24 -6.13 -2.01
C LEU A 138 16.98 -5.19 -0.82
N GLN A 139 17.48 -3.96 -0.90
CA GLN A 139 17.11 -2.85 -0.04
C GLN A 139 16.39 -1.80 -0.89
N LEU A 140 15.28 -1.29 -0.40
CA LEU A 140 14.55 -0.16 -0.96
C LEU A 140 14.56 0.98 0.07
N LEU A 141 15.21 2.08 -0.28
CA LEU A 141 15.28 3.27 0.57
C LEU A 141 14.37 4.36 -0.01
N ASP A 142 13.49 4.90 0.83
CA ASP A 142 12.71 6.10 0.54
C ASP A 142 13.02 7.15 1.61
N GLN A 143 13.79 8.17 1.22
CA GLN A 143 14.22 9.23 2.13
C GLN A 143 13.09 10.20 2.46
N GLU A 144 12.21 10.47 1.51
CA GLU A 144 11.05 11.36 1.70
C GLU A 144 10.07 10.74 2.69
N ALA A 145 9.86 9.43 2.58
CA ALA A 145 9.10 8.64 3.55
C ALA A 145 9.69 8.57 4.95
N GLY A 146 11.01 8.73 5.04
CA GLY A 146 11.78 8.23 6.17
C GLY A 146 11.64 6.72 6.35
N THR A 147 11.65 5.90 5.28
CA THR A 147 11.53 4.43 5.40
C THR A 147 12.62 3.66 4.65
N VAL A 148 12.97 2.50 5.19
CA VAL A 148 13.82 1.50 4.53
C VAL A 148 13.15 0.14 4.57
N SER A 149 13.18 -0.57 3.45
CA SER A 149 12.67 -1.93 3.35
C SER A 149 13.77 -2.90 2.94
N HIS A 150 13.88 -4.04 3.63
CA HIS A 150 14.82 -5.10 3.33
C HIS A 150 14.09 -6.38 2.93
N LEU A 151 14.52 -6.96 1.82
CA LEU A 151 14.03 -8.22 1.28
C LEU A 151 15.14 -9.26 1.29
N SER A 152 14.99 -10.31 2.12
CA SER A 152 15.88 -11.47 2.18
C SER A 152 15.31 -12.71 1.50
N ALA A 153 14.14 -12.60 0.86
CA ALA A 153 13.50 -13.68 0.11
C ALA A 153 14.18 -13.93 -1.24
N MET A 154 13.89 -15.05 -1.90
CA MET A 154 14.40 -15.32 -3.25
C MET A 154 13.73 -14.38 -4.25
N THR A 155 14.52 -13.70 -5.08
CA THR A 155 14.07 -12.67 -6.00
C THR A 155 14.33 -13.06 -7.44
N VAL A 156 13.38 -12.79 -8.31
CA VAL A 156 13.46 -12.92 -9.75
C VAL A 156 12.95 -11.62 -10.37
N LEU A 157 13.64 -11.12 -11.39
CA LEU A 157 13.17 -9.99 -12.17
C LEU A 157 12.53 -10.52 -13.46
N HIS A 158 11.35 -10.02 -13.80
CA HIS A 158 10.72 -10.20 -15.11
C HIS A 158 10.44 -8.83 -15.73
N GLY A 159 10.16 -8.77 -17.03
CA GLY A 159 9.91 -7.50 -17.74
C GLY A 159 11.14 -7.01 -18.51
N SER A 160 10.92 -5.98 -19.32
CA SER A 160 11.68 -5.72 -20.54
C SER A 160 13.16 -5.37 -20.32
N ARG A 161 14.01 -6.24 -20.89
CA ARG A 161 15.10 -5.79 -21.76
C ARG A 161 14.51 -5.48 -23.13
#